data_AF-A0A962MW89-F1
#
_entry.id   AF-A0A962MW89-F1
#
_cell.length_a   1.000
_cell.length_b   1.000
_cell.length_c   1.000
_cell.angle_alpha   90.00
_cell.angle_beta   90.00
_cell.angle_gamma   90.00
#
_symmetry.space_group_name_H-M   'P 1'
#
loop_
_entity.id
_entity.type
_entity.pdbx_description
1 polymer ?
#
loop_
_entity_poly.entity_id
_entity_poly.type
_entity_poly.pdbx_seq_one_letter_code
_entity_poly.pdbx_strand_id
1 'polypeptide(L)' 'MATKLNAKGDALWRRANDPGYRVGWRVKYGFEKGHVDGEMSYAEAKSKAAALQAADPEKVYFPELILTPTQA' A
#
# COMPACT_ATOMS: atom_id res chain seq x y z
N MET A 1 -10.56 19.22 -15.58
CA MET A 1 -9.15 19.23 -15.12
C MET A 1 -8.84 17.85 -14.59
N ALA A 2 -7.89 17.12 -15.19
CA ALA A 2 -7.51 15.80 -14.72
C ALA A 2 -6.53 15.93 -13.54
N THR A 3 -6.85 15.32 -12.39
CA THR A 3 -5.91 15.27 -11.26
C THR A 3 -4.75 14.35 -11.62
N LYS A 4 -3.55 14.90 -11.73
CA LYS A 4 -2.33 14.12 -11.94
C LYS A 4 -1.87 13.52 -10.61
N LEU A 5 -1.70 12.21 -10.53
CA LEU A 5 -1.18 11.53 -9.35
C LEU A 5 0.30 11.20 -9.55
N ASN A 6 1.12 11.45 -8.53
CA ASN A 6 2.51 11.02 -8.47
C ASN A 6 2.65 9.92 -7.40
N ALA A 7 3.45 8.91 -7.70
CA ALA A 7 3.85 7.92 -6.71
C ALA A 7 4.97 8.47 -5.82
N LYS A 8 4.88 8.22 -4.51
CA LYS A 8 5.97 8.56 -3.57
C LYS A 8 7.18 7.62 -3.69
N GLY A 9 6.95 6.36 -4.05
CA GLY A 9 8.00 5.36 -4.28
C GLY A 9 8.13 4.95 -5.75
N ASP A 10 9.10 4.09 -6.04
CA ASP A 10 9.29 3.54 -7.39
C ASP A 10 8.14 2.58 -7.74
N ALA A 11 7.36 2.96 -8.75
CA ALA A 11 6.20 2.19 -9.19
C ALA A 11 6.57 0.95 -10.03
N LEU A 12 7.78 0.92 -10.59
CA LEU A 12 8.25 -0.12 -11.49
C LEU A 12 9.09 -1.16 -10.75
N TRP A 13 9.93 -0.73 -9.81
CA TRP A 13 10.84 -1.58 -9.06
C TRP A 13 10.52 -1.50 -7.57
N ARG A 14 10.08 -2.62 -6.98
CA ARG A 14 9.73 -2.70 -5.55
C ARG A 14 10.92 -3.20 -4.72
N ARG A 15 11.95 -2.38 -4.53
CA ARG A 15 13.14 -2.79 -3.76
C ARG A 15 12.84 -2.71 -2.26
N ALA A 16 13.51 -3.54 -1.48
CA ALA A 16 13.24 -3.70 -0.05
C ALA A 16 13.21 -2.36 0.71
N ASN A 17 14.18 -1.47 0.43
CA ASN A 17 14.36 -0.21 1.14
C ASN A 17 13.65 0.98 0.47
N ASP A 18 12.87 0.76 -0.59
CA ASP A 18 12.19 1.86 -1.27
C ASP A 18 11.10 2.43 -0.35
N PRO A 19 11.13 3.74 -0.04
CA PRO A 19 10.11 4.40 0.76
C PRO A 19 8.83 4.66 -0.06
N GLY A 20 7.83 5.28 0.58
CA GLY A 20 6.59 5.64 -0.10
C GLY A 20 5.56 4.52 -0.22
N TYR A 21 5.67 3.50 0.63
CA TYR A 21 4.70 2.40 0.72
C TYR A 21 3.89 2.48 2.02
N ARG A 22 2.73 1.85 2.01
CA ARG A 22 1.89 1.57 3.18
C ARG A 22 1.28 0.18 3.04
N VAL A 23 0.51 -0.27 4.02
CA VAL A 23 -0.23 -1.53 3.89
C VAL A 23 -1.65 -1.27 3.38
N GLY A 24 -1.95 -1.72 2.17
CA GLY A 24 -3.31 -1.77 1.65
C GLY A 24 -4.03 -3.03 2.10
N TRP A 25 -5.35 -2.98 2.17
CA TRP A 25 -6.20 -4.14 2.39
C TRP A 25 -7.45 -4.10 1.51
N ARG A 26 -7.96 -5.29 1.19
CA ARG A 26 -9.27 -5.48 0.55
C ARG A 26 -9.97 -6.67 1.18
N VAL A 27 -11.29 -6.63 1.29
CA VAL A 27 -12.04 -7.83 1.68
C VAL A 27 -11.92 -8.88 0.58
N LYS A 28 -11.84 -10.16 0.97
CA LYS A 28 -11.72 -11.28 0.03
C LYS A 28 -13.00 -11.47 -0.79
N TYR A 29 -14.15 -11.23 -0.14
CA TYR A 29 -15.47 -11.32 -0.75
C TYR A 29 -16.19 -9.99 -0.53
N GLY A 30 -16.20 -9.14 -1.55
CA GLY A 30 -16.82 -7.82 -1.50
C GLY A 30 -16.02 -6.76 -2.25
N PHE A 31 -16.40 -5.49 -2.05
CA PHE A 31 -15.77 -4.34 -2.70
C PHE A 31 -15.09 -3.38 -1.73
N GLU A 32 -15.14 -3.69 -0.44
CA GLU A 32 -14.50 -2.89 0.59
C GLU A 32 -12.99 -2.99 0.51
N LYS A 33 -12.34 -1.84 0.58
CA LYS A 33 -10.90 -1.71 0.56
C LYS A 33 -10.49 -0.50 1.39
N GLY A 34 -9.26 -0.52 1.85
CA GLY A 34 -8.67 0.59 2.57
C GLY A 34 -7.17 0.39 2.71
N HIS A 35 -6.60 1.14 3.63
CA HIS A 35 -5.19 1.06 3.95
C HIS A 35 -4.98 1.31 5.44
N VAL A 36 -3.84 0.84 5.93
CA VAL A 36 -3.32 1.18 7.24
C VAL A 36 -2.50 2.45 7.09
N ASP A 37 -2.68 3.39 8.01
CA ASP A 37 -1.91 4.64 8.02
C ASP A 37 -0.46 4.40 8.42
N GLY A 38 0.42 5.25 7.88
CA GLY A 38 1.86 5.20 8.09
C GLY A 38 2.62 4.86 6.81
N GLU A 39 3.49 5.79 6.41
CA GLU A 39 4.46 5.57 5.35
C GLU A 39 5.62 4.72 5.87
N MET A 40 6.03 3.73 5.08
CA MET A 40 7.12 2.80 5.39
C MET A 40 7.80 2.34 4.10
N SER A 41 8.87 1.54 4.24
CA SER A 41 9.52 0.89 3.12
C SER A 41 8.70 -0.28 2.56
N TYR A 42 8.98 -0.69 1.32
CA TYR A 42 8.33 -1.86 0.72
C TYR A 42 8.52 -3.14 1.55
N ALA A 43 9.72 -3.38 2.12
CA ALA A 43 9.99 -4.54 2.94
C ALA A 43 9.18 -4.53 4.25
N GLU A 44 9.10 -3.37 4.91
CA GLU A 44 8.28 -3.21 6.12
C GLU A 44 6.79 -3.41 5.81
N ALA A 45 6.29 -2.83 4.73
CA ALA A 45 4.92 -3.01 4.28
C ALA A 45 4.61 -4.48 3.97
N LYS A 46 5.55 -5.19 3.33
CA LYS A 46 5.43 -6.62 3.03
C LYS A 46 5.40 -7.47 4.30
N SER A 47 6.30 -7.20 5.25
CA SER A 47 6.35 -7.91 6.52
C SER A 47 5.07 -7.68 7.35
N LYS A 48 4.62 -6.43 7.44
CA LYS A 48 3.40 -6.06 8.16
C LYS A 48 2.14 -6.62 7.48
N ALA A 49 2.08 -6.64 6.15
CA ALA A 49 0.99 -7.27 5.41
C ALA A 49 0.91 -8.77 5.71
N ALA A 50 2.04 -9.48 5.76
CA ALA A 50 2.07 -10.90 6.10
C ALA A 50 1.59 -11.17 7.54
N ALA A 51 1.98 -10.32 8.49
CA ALA A 51 1.50 -10.41 9.87
C ALA A 51 -0.01 -10.19 9.97
N LEU A 52 -0.54 -9.18 9.27
CA LEU A 52 -1.98 -8.89 9.25
C LEU A 52 -2.79 -9.98 8.53
N GLN A 53 -2.22 -10.58 7.49
CA GLN A 53 -2.85 -11.69 6.77
C GLN A 53 -3.08 -12.92 7.66
N ALA A 54 -2.19 -13.16 8.62
CA ALA A 54 -2.34 -14.23 9.60
C ALA A 54 -3.39 -13.91 10.68
N ALA A 55 -3.61 -12.63 10.97
CA ALA A 55 -4.57 -12.18 11.99
C ALA A 55 -6.01 -12.08 11.48
N ASP A 56 -6.21 -11.70 10.21
CA ASP A 56 -7.53 -11.54 9.60
C ASP A 56 -7.59 -12.26 8.24
N PRO A 57 -8.16 -13.49 8.19
CA PRO A 57 -8.26 -14.27 6.96
C PRO A 57 -9.36 -13.78 6.00
N GLU A 58 -10.22 -12.86 6.43
CA GLU A 58 -11.28 -12.29 5.58
C GLU A 58 -10.75 -11.18 4.68
N LYS A 59 -9.59 -10.60 5.02
CA LYS A 59 -8.94 -9.53 4.26
C LYS A 59 -7.67 -10.02 3.60
N VAL A 60 -7.38 -9.43 2.44
CA VAL A 60 -6.12 -9.59 1.72
C VAL A 60 -5.29 -8.33 1.93
N TYR A 61 -4.13 -8.48 2.56
CA TYR A 61 -3.19 -7.38 2.82
C TYR A 61 -2.06 -7.38 1.80
N PHE A 62 -1.63 -6.20 1.38
CA PHE A 62 -0.56 -6.04 0.39
C PHE A 62 0.22 -4.74 0.59
N PRO A 63 1.49 -4.67 0.17
CA PRO A 63 2.20 -3.41 0.06
C PRO A 63 1.54 -2.52 -1.00
N GLU A 64 1.03 -1.37 -0.59
CA GLU A 64 0.41 -0.38 -1.45
C GLU A 64 1.32 0.83 -1.59
N LEU A 65 1.50 1.31 -2.82
CA LEU A 65 2.27 2.51 -3.11
C LEU A 65 1.44 3.75 -2.76
N ILE A 66 2.02 4.71 -2.06
CA ILE A 66 1.33 5.96 -1.73
C ILE A 66 1.30 6.84 -2.97
N LEU A 67 0.09 7.14 -3.44
CA LEU A 67 -0.16 8.08 -4.53
C LEU A 67 -0.61 9.42 -3.94
N THR A 68 0.05 10.50 -4.32
CA THR A 68 -0.30 11.86 -3.91
C THR A 68 -0.70 12.69 -5.13
N PRO A 69 -1.69 13.60 -5.01
CA PRO A 69 -1.98 14.55 -6.07
C PRO A 69 -0.74 15.42 -6.34
N THR A 70 -0.46 15.64 -7.61
CA THR A 70 0.51 16.66 -8.05
C THR A 70 -0.09 17.99 -7.65
N GLN A 71 0.56 18.70 -6.72
CA GLN A 71 0.19 20.09 -6.49
C GLN A 71 0.47 20.87 -7.78
N ALA A 72 -0.57 21.53 -8.29
CA ALA A 72 -0.51 22.36 -9.50
C ALA A 72 0.30 23.63 -9.26
#